data_AF-A0A3G6TBG6-F1
#
_entry.id   AF-A0A3G6TBG6-F1
#
_cell.length_a   1.000
_cell.length_b   1.000
_cell.length_c   1.000
_cell.angle_alpha   90.00
_cell.angle_beta   90.00
_cell.angle_gamma   90.00
#
_symmetry.space_group_name_H-M   'P 1'
#
loop_
_entity.id
_entity.type
_entity.pdbx_description
1 polymer ?
#
loop_
_entity_poly.entity_id
_entity_poly.type
_entity_poly.pdbx_seq_one_letter_code
_entity_poly.pdbx_strand_id
1 'polypeptide(L)'
;MNNSCSLCNTELTSMDKLLGENKLSDGGVLCNKCLDKISYLNQEVLYNLNQFNINDIHRIIQNKNPEQNTSVVTQQENLPMAIAEEPENISKEEYKRRKQKIKAELERLNANLSVFTKGEIKELPSLISEEEKILGITDAQFINTLDAGILVATTQRILSVSKSMFGAAKINDFLNEAIKSVSFVTHPRSPIIKLHLEERVVEFECYMDKEDSEKFYDIIRSIYNNPVQQSQYKPQADSAIDNTRTNPTLSFEILEQLEKLGKLRENGILTDTEFTEQKRKLLGQLK
;
A
#
# COMPACT_ATOMS: atom_id res chain seq x y z
N MET A 1 -17.93 -29.19 26.42
CA MET A 1 -17.59 -27.98 25.65
C MET A 1 -16.94 -28.45 24.36
N ASN A 2 -17.51 -28.12 23.21
CA ASN A 2 -16.97 -28.57 21.93
C ASN A 2 -15.68 -27.81 21.66
N ASN A 3 -14.54 -28.51 21.58
CA ASN A 3 -13.22 -27.89 21.36
C ASN A 3 -12.83 -27.92 19.87
N SER A 4 -13.79 -28.08 18.97
CA SER A 4 -13.57 -28.19 17.53
C SER A 4 -14.22 -27.03 16.79
N CYS A 5 -13.60 -26.65 15.68
CA CYS A 5 -14.12 -25.67 14.75
C CYS A 5 -15.45 -26.18 14.17
N SER A 6 -16.52 -25.39 14.28
CA SER A 6 -17.85 -25.73 13.78
C SER A 6 -17.94 -25.85 12.25
N LEU A 7 -16.93 -25.38 11.53
CA LEU A 7 -16.90 -25.42 10.06
C LEU A 7 -16.02 -26.55 9.50
N CYS A 8 -14.80 -26.70 10.02
CA CYS A 8 -13.82 -27.67 9.50
C CYS A 8 -13.56 -28.85 10.43
N ASN A 9 -14.24 -28.91 11.58
CA ASN A 9 -14.10 -29.93 12.63
C ASN A 9 -12.68 -30.11 13.20
N THR A 10 -11.73 -29.23 12.85
CA THR A 10 -10.37 -29.26 13.41
C THR A 10 -10.39 -28.81 14.87
N GLU A 11 -9.57 -29.44 15.70
CA GLU A 11 -9.43 -29.05 17.10
C GLU A 11 -8.89 -27.62 17.23
N LEU A 12 -9.50 -26.83 18.10
CA LEU A 12 -9.13 -25.43 18.35
C LEU A 12 -7.88 -25.39 19.22
N THR A 13 -6.86 -24.70 18.73
CA THR A 13 -5.62 -24.46 19.46
C THR A 13 -5.77 -23.30 20.44
N SER A 14 -4.84 -23.17 21.38
CA SER A 14 -4.79 -22.00 22.26
C SER A 14 -4.65 -20.68 21.50
N MET A 15 -4.10 -20.69 20.28
CA MET A 15 -4.01 -19.51 19.41
C MET A 15 -5.35 -19.14 18.77
N ASP A 16 -6.26 -20.09 18.57
CA ASP A 16 -7.63 -19.84 18.09
C ASP A 16 -8.53 -19.17 19.15
N LYS A 17 -8.04 -19.05 20.39
CA LYS A 17 -8.76 -18.45 21.53
C LYS A 17 -8.10 -17.17 22.06
N LEU A 18 -6.94 -16.77 21.50
CA LEU A 18 -6.10 -15.69 22.04
C LEU A 18 -6.69 -14.28 21.83
N LEU A 19 -7.46 -14.08 20.76
CA LEU A 19 -8.07 -12.79 20.39
C LEU A 19 -9.58 -12.73 20.67
N GLY A 20 -10.08 -13.66 21.48
CA GLY A 20 -11.51 -13.89 21.72
C GLY A 20 -11.93 -15.29 21.27
N GLU A 21 -13.04 -15.82 21.82
CA GLU A 21 -13.68 -17.00 21.25
C GLU A 21 -14.32 -16.55 19.94
N ASN A 22 -13.79 -16.95 18.77
CA ASN A 22 -14.36 -16.67 17.44
C ASN A 22 -15.75 -17.29 17.29
N LYS A 23 -16.71 -16.73 18.03
CA LYS A 23 -17.95 -17.39 18.41
C LYS A 23 -19.10 -16.79 17.63
N LEU A 24 -19.86 -17.69 17.04
CA LEU A 24 -21.08 -17.42 16.30
C LEU A 24 -22.25 -17.20 17.25
N SER A 25 -23.35 -16.67 16.71
CA SER A 25 -24.58 -16.38 17.47
C SER A 25 -25.22 -17.64 18.07
N ASP A 26 -25.03 -18.80 17.43
CA ASP A 26 -25.49 -20.12 17.88
C ASP A 26 -24.51 -20.82 18.84
N GLY A 27 -23.44 -20.13 19.25
CA GLY A 27 -22.41 -20.66 20.13
C GLY A 27 -21.39 -21.57 19.45
N GLY A 28 -21.48 -21.76 18.13
CA GLY A 28 -20.42 -22.39 17.34
C GLY A 28 -19.13 -21.56 17.39
N VAL A 29 -17.97 -22.20 17.23
CA VAL A 29 -16.66 -21.52 17.26
C VAL A 29 -15.89 -21.84 16.00
N LEU A 30 -15.28 -20.83 15.38
CA LEU A 30 -14.47 -20.99 14.18
C LEU A 30 -12.98 -20.97 14.52
N CYS A 31 -12.18 -21.84 13.90
CA CYS A 31 -10.72 -21.67 13.94
C CYS A 31 -10.34 -20.43 13.12
N ASN A 32 -9.18 -19.85 13.44
CA ASN A 32 -8.68 -18.63 12.79
C ASN A 32 -8.59 -18.80 11.27
N LYS A 33 -8.22 -20.01 10.82
CA LYS A 33 -8.10 -20.34 9.38
C LYS A 33 -9.44 -20.34 8.65
N CYS A 34 -10.52 -20.75 9.32
CA CYS A 34 -11.87 -20.70 8.77
C CYS A 34 -12.41 -19.28 8.76
N LEU A 35 -12.18 -18.53 9.85
CA LEU A 35 -12.57 -17.14 9.96
C LEU A 35 -11.93 -16.29 8.85
N ASP A 36 -10.62 -16.42 8.64
CA ASP A 36 -9.86 -15.73 7.58
C ASP A 36 -10.42 -16.05 6.18
N LYS A 37 -10.80 -17.31 5.94
CA LYS A 37 -11.41 -17.73 4.67
C LYS A 37 -12.78 -17.11 4.46
N ILE A 38 -13.58 -16.94 5.51
CA ILE A 38 -14.93 -16.37 5.41
C ILE A 38 -14.89 -14.85 5.35
N SER A 39 -13.99 -14.19 6.09
CA SER A 39 -13.86 -12.73 6.05
C SER A 39 -13.49 -12.23 4.66
N TYR A 40 -12.78 -13.04 3.87
CA TYR A 40 -12.55 -12.77 2.45
C TYR A 40 -13.83 -12.82 1.60
N LEU A 41 -14.79 -13.67 1.96
CA LEU A 41 -16.06 -13.82 1.23
C LEU A 41 -17.12 -12.82 1.70
N ASN A 42 -17.11 -12.45 2.98
CA ASN A 42 -18.02 -11.46 3.55
C ASN A 42 -17.34 -10.75 4.73
N GLN A 43 -17.02 -9.47 4.53
CA GLN A 43 -16.30 -8.64 5.50
C GLN A 43 -17.08 -8.39 6.78
N GLU A 44 -18.42 -8.39 6.74
CA GLU A 44 -19.24 -8.20 7.94
C GLU A 44 -19.02 -9.31 8.97
N VAL A 45 -18.62 -10.51 8.52
CA VAL A 45 -18.36 -11.63 9.43
C VAL A 45 -17.19 -11.29 10.37
N LEU A 46 -16.16 -10.59 9.92
CA LEU A 46 -15.00 -10.28 10.78
C LEU A 46 -15.38 -9.38 11.96
N TYR A 47 -16.29 -8.44 11.74
CA TYR A 47 -16.66 -7.41 12.73
C TYR A 47 -17.94 -7.77 13.51
N ASN A 48 -18.81 -8.61 12.94
CA ASN A 48 -20.13 -8.94 13.47
C ASN A 48 -20.35 -10.46 13.61
N LEU A 49 -19.30 -11.24 13.91
CA LEU A 49 -19.34 -12.70 14.13
C LEU A 49 -20.54 -13.17 14.99
N ASN A 50 -20.88 -12.40 16.03
CA ASN A 50 -21.98 -12.68 16.95
C ASN A 50 -23.39 -12.52 16.34
N GLN A 51 -23.51 -12.06 15.09
CA GLN A 51 -24.76 -11.95 14.35
C GLN A 51 -24.97 -13.12 13.38
N PHE A 52 -23.92 -13.89 13.07
CA PHE A 52 -23.97 -15.01 12.13
C PHE A 52 -24.05 -16.34 12.88
N ASN A 53 -24.90 -17.26 12.43
CA ASN A 53 -24.89 -18.67 12.87
C ASN A 53 -24.16 -19.56 11.83
N ILE A 54 -23.91 -20.83 12.15
CA ILE A 54 -23.15 -21.72 11.26
C ILE A 54 -23.84 -21.94 9.91
N ASN A 55 -25.18 -21.89 9.85
CA ASN A 55 -25.92 -22.03 8.60
C ASN A 55 -25.73 -20.80 7.70
N ASP A 56 -25.66 -19.60 8.28
CA ASP A 56 -25.35 -18.36 7.54
C ASP A 56 -23.95 -18.45 6.94
N ILE A 57 -22.98 -18.94 7.72
CA ILE A 57 -21.62 -19.19 7.25
C ILE A 57 -21.60 -20.20 6.09
N HIS A 58 -22.34 -21.31 6.20
CA HIS A 58 -22.47 -22.27 5.11
C HIS A 58 -23.10 -21.66 3.85
N ARG A 59 -24.12 -20.80 4.00
CA ARG A 59 -24.72 -20.08 2.87
C ARG A 59 -23.73 -19.13 2.20
N ILE A 60 -22.93 -18.38 2.97
CA ILE A 60 -21.87 -17.51 2.43
C ILE A 60 -20.86 -18.31 1.61
N ILE A 61 -20.51 -19.52 2.07
CA ILE A 61 -19.57 -20.40 1.36
C ILE A 61 -20.21 -21.05 0.13
N GLN A 62 -21.50 -21.42 0.21
CA GLN A 62 -22.24 -22.09 -0.86
C GLN A 62 -22.71 -21.14 -1.96
N ASN A 63 -22.97 -19.86 -1.64
CA ASN A 63 -23.34 -18.81 -2.61
C ASN A 63 -22.16 -18.34 -3.48
N LYS A 64 -21.17 -19.21 -3.70
CA LYS A 64 -20.08 -19.01 -4.65
C LYS A 64 -20.59 -19.22 -6.09
N ASN A 65 -21.56 -18.41 -6.52
CA ASN A 65 -21.95 -18.22 -7.91
C ASN A 65 -21.94 -16.72 -8.26
N PRO A 66 -21.38 -16.35 -9.44
CA PRO A 66 -21.03 -14.98 -9.77
C PRO A 66 -22.22 -14.27 -10.42
N GLU A 67 -23.29 -13.96 -9.68
CA GLU A 67 -24.35 -13.11 -10.22
C GLU A 67 -25.29 -12.65 -9.10
N GLN A 68 -24.90 -11.57 -8.43
CA GLN A 68 -25.82 -10.52 -8.00
C GLN A 68 -25.01 -9.27 -7.67
N ASN A 69 -24.70 -8.56 -8.76
CA ASN A 69 -24.37 -7.14 -8.72
C ASN A 69 -25.52 -6.39 -8.04
N THR A 70 -25.22 -5.73 -6.91
CA THR A 70 -25.83 -4.43 -6.65
C THR A 70 -24.80 -3.40 -7.07
N SER A 71 -25.18 -2.62 -8.07
CA SER A 71 -24.33 -1.83 -8.95
C SER A 71 -23.57 -0.71 -8.23
N VAL A 72 -22.24 -0.74 -8.31
CA VAL A 72 -21.44 0.46 -8.55
C VAL A 72 -20.39 0.06 -9.58
N VAL A 73 -20.43 0.75 -10.72
CA VAL A 73 -19.49 0.57 -11.83
C VAL A 73 -18.09 0.89 -11.33
N THR A 74 -17.23 -0.13 -11.25
CA THR A 74 -15.78 0.07 -11.21
C THR A 74 -15.18 -0.84 -12.27
N GLN A 75 -14.71 -0.23 -13.36
CA GLN A 75 -13.90 -0.89 -14.36
C GLN A 75 -12.65 -1.43 -13.64
N GLN A 76 -12.58 -2.74 -13.47
CA GLN A 76 -11.36 -3.42 -13.03
C GLN A 76 -10.40 -3.43 -14.21
N GLU A 77 -9.54 -2.42 -14.28
CA GLU A 77 -8.30 -2.56 -15.04
C GLU A 77 -7.43 -3.62 -14.37
N ASN A 78 -6.94 -4.54 -15.19
CA ASN A 78 -6.12 -5.68 -14.82
C ASN A 78 -4.94 -5.25 -13.92
N LEU A 79 -4.97 -5.63 -12.64
CA LEU A 79 -3.76 -5.72 -11.84
C LEU A 79 -2.98 -6.95 -12.33
N PRO A 80 -1.72 -6.81 -12.78
CA PRO A 80 -0.88 -7.97 -13.01
C PRO A 80 -0.57 -8.60 -11.66
N MET A 81 -1.16 -9.77 -11.42
CA MET A 81 -0.65 -10.71 -10.44
C MET A 81 0.63 -11.30 -11.03
N ALA A 82 1.77 -10.69 -10.73
CA ALA A 82 3.05 -11.28 -11.07
C ALA A 82 3.14 -12.64 -10.36
N ILE A 83 3.33 -13.69 -11.15
CA ILE A 83 3.66 -15.03 -10.63
C ILE A 83 4.96 -14.85 -9.85
N ALA A 84 4.89 -15.07 -8.54
CA ALA A 84 6.06 -15.07 -7.69
C ALA A 84 7.09 -16.04 -8.27
N GLU A 85 8.25 -15.50 -8.67
CA GLU A 85 9.46 -16.29 -8.71
C GLU A 85 9.64 -16.87 -7.29
N GLU A 86 9.79 -18.19 -7.20
CA GLU A 86 10.09 -18.83 -5.92
C GLU A 86 11.27 -18.10 -5.27
N PRO A 87 11.20 -17.77 -3.96
CA PRO A 87 12.29 -17.06 -3.32
C PRO A 87 13.58 -17.84 -3.53
N GLU A 88 14.54 -17.21 -4.19
CA GLU A 88 15.90 -17.72 -4.30
C GLU A 88 16.32 -18.24 -2.93
N ASN A 89 16.85 -19.47 -2.91
CA ASN A 89 17.16 -20.19 -1.68
C ASN A 89 18.38 -19.55 -1.00
N ILE A 90 18.18 -18.38 -0.37
CA ILE A 90 19.24 -17.60 0.26
C ILE A 90 19.83 -18.36 1.44
N SER A 91 21.15 -18.23 1.60
CA SER A 91 21.83 -18.90 2.70
C SER A 91 21.38 -18.34 4.06
N LYS A 92 21.39 -19.16 5.11
CA LYS A 92 21.03 -18.71 6.48
C LYS A 92 21.89 -17.54 6.96
N GLU A 93 23.17 -17.53 6.59
CA GLU A 93 24.10 -16.45 6.95
C GLU A 93 23.76 -15.15 6.22
N GLU A 94 23.41 -15.23 4.94
CA GLU A 94 22.96 -14.09 4.15
C GLU A 94 21.64 -13.50 4.68
N TYR A 95 20.65 -14.35 4.96
CA TYR A 95 19.41 -13.90 5.61
C TYR A 95 19.68 -13.16 6.92
N LYS A 96 20.62 -13.65 7.75
CA LYS A 96 20.99 -13.03 9.02
C LYS A 96 21.64 -11.65 8.81
N ARG A 97 22.55 -11.52 7.85
CA ARG A 97 23.19 -10.23 7.51
C ARG A 97 22.17 -9.22 7.00
N ARG A 98 21.33 -9.61 6.03
CA ARG A 98 20.25 -8.77 5.49
C ARG A 98 19.27 -8.33 6.58
N LYS A 99 18.86 -9.25 7.47
CA LYS A 99 17.99 -8.92 8.60
C LYS A 99 18.60 -7.88 9.55
N GLN A 100 19.88 -8.00 9.86
CA GLN A 100 20.57 -7.03 10.74
C GLN A 100 20.67 -5.65 10.09
N LYS A 101 21.04 -5.60 8.80
CA LYS A 101 21.08 -4.38 8.00
C LYS A 101 19.71 -3.70 7.97
N ILE A 102 18.66 -4.43 7.56
CA ILE A 102 17.30 -3.91 7.45
C ILE A 102 16.84 -3.36 8.79
N LYS A 103 17.09 -4.06 9.90
CA LYS A 103 16.76 -3.56 11.24
C LYS A 103 17.40 -2.19 11.51
N ALA A 104 18.70 -2.03 11.22
CA ALA A 104 19.40 -0.77 11.42
C ALA A 104 18.89 0.35 10.49
N GLU A 105 18.53 0.03 9.25
CA GLU A 105 17.93 0.99 8.31
C GLU A 105 16.56 1.47 8.81
N LEU A 106 15.70 0.55 9.25
CA LEU A 106 14.38 0.88 9.80
C LEU A 106 14.47 1.71 11.09
N GLU A 107 15.39 1.38 12.00
CA GLU A 107 15.66 2.16 13.22
C GLU A 107 16.10 3.60 12.89
N ARG A 108 16.89 3.78 11.84
CA ARG A 108 17.35 5.11 11.38
C ARG A 108 16.22 5.91 10.73
N LEU A 109 15.31 5.25 10.02
CA LEU A 109 14.17 5.91 9.39
C LEU A 109 13.15 6.41 10.42
N ASN A 110 13.09 5.79 11.60
CA ASN A 110 12.19 6.16 12.69
C ASN A 110 10.71 6.27 12.21
N ALA A 111 10.33 5.36 11.30
CA ALA A 111 8.97 5.27 10.78
C ALA A 111 8.03 4.70 11.84
N ASN A 112 6.84 5.29 11.96
CA ASN A 112 5.84 4.89 12.95
C ASN A 112 4.94 3.78 12.39
N LEU A 113 5.53 2.61 12.16
CA LEU A 113 4.81 1.49 11.55
C LEU A 113 3.86 0.81 12.55
N SER A 114 2.74 0.33 12.05
CA SER A 114 1.78 -0.45 12.81
C SER A 114 2.42 -1.70 13.40
N VAL A 115 2.03 -2.04 14.62
CA VAL A 115 2.45 -3.29 15.28
C VAL A 115 2.06 -4.55 14.49
N PHE A 116 1.10 -4.43 13.58
CA PHE A 116 0.61 -5.52 12.73
C PHE A 116 1.52 -5.82 11.53
N THR A 117 2.44 -4.90 11.15
CA THR A 117 3.33 -5.08 9.97
C THR A 117 4.55 -5.97 10.22
N LYS A 118 4.65 -6.57 11.42
CA LYS A 118 5.79 -7.43 11.80
C LYS A 118 5.91 -8.67 10.94
N GLY A 119 4.82 -9.13 10.31
CA GLY A 119 4.83 -10.27 9.41
C GLY A 119 5.56 -9.92 8.11
N GLU A 120 5.20 -8.78 7.54
CA GLU A 120 5.70 -8.22 6.28
C GLU A 120 7.18 -7.83 6.41
N ILE A 121 7.56 -7.18 7.51
CA ILE A 121 8.96 -6.80 7.80
C ILE A 121 9.87 -8.04 7.85
N LYS A 122 9.35 -9.21 8.28
CA LYS A 122 10.12 -10.46 8.33
C LYS A 122 10.40 -11.04 6.95
N GLU A 123 9.64 -10.67 5.92
CA GLU A 123 9.86 -11.13 4.54
C GLU A 123 10.97 -10.34 3.86
N LEU A 124 11.19 -9.07 4.24
CA LEU A 124 12.16 -8.17 3.61
C LEU A 124 13.58 -8.74 3.44
N PRO A 125 14.19 -9.50 4.38
CA PRO A 125 15.52 -10.05 4.17
C PRO A 125 15.60 -11.05 3.01
N SER A 126 14.49 -11.68 2.64
CA SER A 126 14.40 -12.55 1.46
C SER A 126 14.18 -11.77 0.16
N LEU A 127 13.72 -10.52 0.25
CA LEU A 127 13.30 -9.69 -0.90
C LEU A 127 14.30 -8.59 -1.26
N ILE A 128 15.05 -8.08 -0.28
CA ILE A 128 15.95 -6.94 -0.43
C ILE A 128 17.39 -7.42 -0.27
N SER A 129 18.24 -7.14 -1.26
CA SER A 129 19.64 -7.57 -1.24
C SER A 129 20.49 -6.79 -0.21
N GLU A 130 21.73 -7.25 0.01
CA GLU A 130 22.66 -6.54 0.90
C GLU A 130 23.04 -5.15 0.34
N GLU A 131 23.04 -4.99 -0.98
CA GLU A 131 23.40 -3.76 -1.70
C GLU A 131 22.22 -2.79 -1.84
N GLU A 132 20.98 -3.29 -1.84
CA GLU A 132 19.76 -2.50 -2.02
C GLU A 132 19.32 -1.79 -0.72
N LYS A 133 19.43 -0.46 -0.62
CA LYS A 133 19.15 0.26 0.63
C LYS A 133 17.68 0.68 0.73
N ILE A 134 17.09 0.55 1.91
CA ILE A 134 15.77 1.12 2.20
C ILE A 134 15.88 2.62 2.40
N LEU A 135 15.10 3.37 1.64
CA LEU A 135 15.04 4.83 1.66
C LEU A 135 13.84 5.35 2.46
N GLY A 136 12.73 4.61 2.45
CA GLY A 136 11.53 4.94 3.21
C GLY A 136 10.63 3.71 3.37
N ILE A 137 9.78 3.74 4.39
CA ILE A 137 8.76 2.72 4.63
C ILE A 137 7.52 3.38 5.24
N THR A 138 6.33 2.88 4.92
CA THR A 138 5.07 3.29 5.58
C THR A 138 4.03 2.18 5.53
N ASP A 139 3.01 2.26 6.38
CA ASP A 139 1.81 1.41 6.31
C ASP A 139 0.99 1.75 5.07
N ALA A 140 0.68 0.74 4.26
CA ALA A 140 -0.12 0.94 3.06
C ALA A 140 -0.84 -0.33 2.61
N GLN A 141 -1.94 -0.13 1.89
CA GLN A 141 -2.65 -1.17 1.16
C GLN A 141 -3.02 -0.68 -0.23
N PHE A 142 -3.23 -1.58 -1.19
CA PHE A 142 -3.86 -1.16 -2.45
C PHE A 142 -5.27 -0.65 -2.17
N ILE A 143 -5.65 0.44 -2.83
CA ILE A 143 -6.99 1.01 -2.66
C ILE A 143 -8.06 -0.05 -2.97
N ASN A 144 -9.13 -0.09 -2.16
CA ASN A 144 -10.23 -1.06 -2.29
C ASN A 144 -9.81 -2.53 -2.13
N THR A 145 -8.68 -2.80 -1.47
CA THR A 145 -8.25 -4.16 -1.13
C THR A 145 -8.15 -4.34 0.38
N LEU A 146 -8.02 -5.60 0.81
CA LEU A 146 -7.70 -5.96 2.19
C LEU A 146 -6.21 -6.32 2.35
N ASP A 147 -5.39 -5.98 1.37
CA ASP A 147 -3.97 -6.32 1.31
C ASP A 147 -3.16 -5.31 2.13
N ALA A 148 -3.51 -5.19 3.41
CA ALA A 148 -2.82 -4.35 4.38
C ALA A 148 -1.41 -4.87 4.65
N GLY A 149 -0.46 -3.94 4.71
CA GLY A 149 0.95 -4.25 4.91
C GLY A 149 1.81 -3.01 4.82
N ILE A 150 2.94 -3.12 4.14
CA ILE A 150 3.94 -2.06 4.03
C ILE A 150 4.20 -1.68 2.57
N LEU A 151 4.48 -0.40 2.37
CA LEU A 151 5.10 0.13 1.17
C LEU A 151 6.54 0.53 1.49
N VAL A 152 7.51 -0.04 0.77
CA VAL A 152 8.93 0.15 1.01
C VAL A 152 9.56 0.75 -0.23
N ALA A 153 10.18 1.93 -0.10
CA ALA A 153 10.97 2.53 -1.17
C ALA A 153 12.44 2.16 -0.97
N THR A 154 13.09 1.63 -2.01
CA THR A 154 14.51 1.27 -2.01
C THR A 154 15.28 2.04 -3.07
N THR A 155 16.60 1.85 -3.11
CA THR A 155 17.46 2.38 -4.17
C THR A 155 17.16 1.79 -5.56
N GLN A 156 16.38 0.71 -5.67
CA GLN A 156 16.09 0.03 -6.93
C GLN A 156 14.61 0.06 -7.33
N ARG A 157 13.69 0.02 -6.35
CA ARG A 157 12.25 -0.16 -6.58
C ARG A 157 11.41 0.32 -5.42
N ILE A 158 10.10 0.44 -5.65
CA ILE A 158 9.09 0.43 -4.59
C ILE A 158 8.52 -1.00 -4.48
N LEU A 159 8.41 -1.50 -3.25
CA LEU A 159 7.86 -2.80 -2.89
C LEU A 159 6.59 -2.62 -2.08
N SER A 160 5.49 -3.23 -2.52
CA SER A 160 4.34 -3.46 -1.67
C SER A 160 4.38 -4.89 -1.15
N VAL A 161 4.42 -5.05 0.17
CA VAL A 161 4.41 -6.36 0.84
C VAL A 161 3.22 -6.41 1.77
N SER A 162 2.31 -7.34 1.53
CA SER A 162 1.15 -7.59 2.40
C SER A 162 1.06 -9.06 2.75
N LYS A 163 0.61 -9.39 3.95
CA LYS A 163 0.54 -10.77 4.42
C LYS A 163 -0.71 -10.96 5.27
N SER A 164 -1.55 -11.93 4.88
CA SER A 164 -2.59 -12.37 5.82
C SER A 164 -1.94 -13.14 6.98
N MET A 165 -2.60 -13.18 8.15
CA MET A 165 -2.00 -13.71 9.39
C MET A 165 -1.38 -15.12 9.24
N PHE A 166 -1.91 -15.94 8.33
CA PHE A 166 -1.45 -17.31 8.08
C PHE A 166 -1.16 -17.60 6.60
N GLY A 167 -1.14 -16.58 5.74
CA GLY A 167 -0.93 -16.70 4.31
C GLY A 167 0.51 -16.50 3.87
N ALA A 168 0.77 -16.83 2.61
CA ALA A 168 1.97 -16.38 1.92
C ALA A 168 1.93 -14.84 1.79
N ALA A 169 3.10 -14.22 1.79
CA ALA A 169 3.17 -12.79 1.50
C ALA A 169 2.86 -12.54 0.02
N LYS A 170 2.04 -11.54 -0.25
CA LYS A 170 1.83 -10.97 -1.57
C LYS A 170 2.84 -9.84 -1.75
N ILE A 171 3.58 -9.89 -2.84
CA ILE A 171 4.67 -8.96 -3.13
C ILE A 171 4.40 -8.35 -4.49
N ASN A 172 4.47 -7.03 -4.58
CA ASN A 172 4.35 -6.30 -5.83
C ASN A 172 5.52 -5.33 -5.97
N ASP A 173 6.21 -5.45 -7.09
CA ASP A 173 7.46 -4.73 -7.34
C ASP A 173 7.25 -3.66 -8.42
N PHE A 174 7.72 -2.45 -8.14
CA PHE A 174 7.66 -1.31 -9.06
C PHE A 174 9.08 -0.76 -9.22
N LEU A 175 9.77 -1.16 -10.29
CA LEU A 175 11.12 -0.67 -10.56
C LEU A 175 11.16 0.84 -10.67
N ASN A 176 12.21 1.48 -10.13
CA ASN A 176 12.31 2.93 -10.10
C ASN A 176 12.24 3.54 -11.50
N GLU A 177 12.80 2.86 -12.51
CA GLU A 177 12.78 3.28 -13.91
C GLU A 177 11.38 3.25 -14.56
N ALA A 178 10.47 2.44 -14.03
CA ALA A 178 9.09 2.34 -14.53
C ALA A 178 8.17 3.42 -13.93
N ILE A 179 8.58 4.06 -12.84
CA ILE A 179 7.80 5.11 -12.15
C ILE A 179 8.14 6.47 -12.77
N LYS A 180 7.18 7.06 -13.47
CA LYS A 180 7.34 8.39 -14.10
C LYS A 180 7.27 9.51 -13.08
N SER A 181 6.34 9.40 -12.15
CA SER A 181 6.11 10.39 -11.10
C SER A 181 5.28 9.78 -9.97
N VAL A 182 5.21 10.50 -8.86
CA VAL A 182 4.40 10.16 -7.70
C VAL A 182 3.51 11.33 -7.30
N SER A 183 2.36 11.06 -6.70
CA SER A 183 1.49 12.11 -6.16
C SER A 183 0.89 11.70 -4.83
N PHE A 184 0.61 12.69 -3.98
CA PHE A 184 -0.02 12.51 -2.69
C PHE A 184 -1.38 13.19 -2.69
N VAL A 185 -2.42 12.44 -2.38
CA VAL A 185 -3.78 12.96 -2.23
C VAL A 185 -4.15 12.90 -0.77
N THR A 186 -4.36 14.06 -0.17
CA THR A 186 -4.96 14.16 1.15
C THR A 186 -6.39 13.63 1.09
N HIS A 187 -6.75 12.74 2.01
CA HIS A 187 -8.10 12.21 2.12
C HIS A 187 -8.60 12.37 3.57
N PRO A 188 -9.92 12.56 3.81
CA PRO A 188 -10.45 12.73 5.16
C PRO A 188 -10.24 11.53 6.09
N ARG A 189 -10.10 10.31 5.53
CA ARG A 189 -9.81 9.08 6.30
C ARG A 189 -8.32 8.76 6.31
N SER A 190 -7.75 8.59 5.13
CA SER A 190 -6.45 7.96 4.92
C SER A 190 -5.81 8.53 3.66
N PRO A 191 -4.63 9.16 3.74
CA PRO A 191 -3.96 9.70 2.55
C PRO A 191 -3.71 8.63 1.49
N ILE A 192 -3.68 9.05 0.22
CA ILE A 192 -3.45 8.15 -0.91
C ILE A 192 -2.16 8.54 -1.61
N ILE A 193 -1.21 7.61 -1.68
CA ILE A 193 -0.02 7.70 -2.52
C ILE A 193 -0.34 7.08 -3.88
N LYS A 194 -0.04 7.79 -4.96
CA LYS A 194 -0.18 7.27 -6.32
C LYS A 194 1.17 7.18 -7.02
N LEU A 195 1.43 6.03 -7.64
CA LEU A 195 2.55 5.82 -8.55
C LEU A 195 2.02 5.95 -9.98
N HIS A 196 2.56 6.88 -10.75
CA HIS A 196 2.22 7.08 -12.16
C HIS A 196 3.21 6.30 -13.01
N LEU A 197 2.75 5.21 -13.61
CA LEU A 197 3.52 4.38 -14.54
C LEU A 197 3.21 4.81 -15.99
N GLU A 198 3.84 4.18 -16.98
CA GLU A 198 3.56 4.46 -18.41
C GLU A 198 2.09 4.22 -18.76
N GLU A 199 1.55 3.07 -18.34
CA GLU A 199 0.24 2.59 -18.81
C GLU A 199 -0.88 2.78 -17.79
N ARG A 200 -0.56 3.01 -16.52
CA ARG A 200 -1.55 3.03 -15.44
C ARG A 200 -1.10 3.82 -14.22
N VAL A 201 -2.06 4.10 -13.34
CA VAL A 201 -1.81 4.66 -12.01
C VAL A 201 -2.07 3.59 -10.96
N VAL A 202 -1.15 3.43 -10.02
CA VAL A 202 -1.28 2.50 -8.90
C VAL A 202 -1.49 3.30 -7.63
N GLU A 203 -2.55 2.98 -6.89
CA GLU A 203 -2.98 3.76 -5.72
C GLU A 203 -2.85 2.95 -4.44
N PHE A 204 -2.22 3.57 -3.45
CA PHE A 204 -2.00 3.02 -2.12
C PHE A 204 -2.68 3.89 -1.08
N GLU A 205 -3.55 3.30 -0.28
CA GLU A 205 -4.17 3.92 0.88
C GLU A 205 -3.26 3.73 2.11
N CYS A 206 -2.83 4.84 2.72
CA CYS A 206 -2.05 4.87 3.95
C CYS A 206 -2.99 4.92 5.16
N TYR A 207 -3.25 3.76 5.77
CA TYR A 207 -4.38 3.56 6.67
C TYR A 207 -4.11 3.85 8.17
N MET A 208 -2.87 4.15 8.57
CA MET A 208 -2.51 4.37 9.99
C MET A 208 -2.15 5.81 10.31
N ASP A 209 -0.99 6.25 9.82
CA ASP A 209 -0.37 7.49 10.26
C ASP A 209 -0.18 8.43 9.07
N LYS A 210 -0.91 9.54 9.10
CA LYS A 210 -0.83 10.57 8.07
C LYS A 210 0.55 11.22 8.03
N GLU A 211 1.16 11.49 9.19
CA GLU A 211 2.48 12.12 9.26
C GLU A 211 3.56 11.18 8.72
N ASP A 212 3.47 9.88 9.02
CA ASP A 212 4.37 8.87 8.46
C ASP A 212 4.23 8.77 6.93
N SER A 213 3.00 8.80 6.42
CA SER A 213 2.74 8.79 4.98
C SER A 213 3.25 10.04 4.26
N GLU A 214 3.21 11.21 4.91
CA GLU A 214 3.76 12.46 4.39
C GLU A 214 5.30 12.40 4.35
N LYS A 215 5.94 11.91 5.43
CA LYS A 215 7.40 11.69 5.47
C LYS A 215 7.85 10.73 4.37
N PHE A 216 7.12 9.63 4.20
CA PHE A 216 7.39 8.67 3.13
C PHE A 216 7.23 9.34 1.76
N TYR A 217 6.16 10.09 1.55
CA TYR A 217 5.92 10.80 0.30
C TYR A 217 7.02 11.81 -0.01
N ASP A 218 7.49 12.59 0.97
CA ASP A 218 8.57 13.56 0.77
C ASP A 218 9.86 12.88 0.28
N ILE A 219 10.16 11.68 0.81
CA ILE A 219 11.27 10.86 0.33
C ILE A 219 11.07 10.48 -1.14
N ILE A 220 9.95 9.83 -1.49
CA ILE A 220 9.74 9.34 -2.86
C ILE A 220 9.53 10.46 -3.89
N ARG A 221 8.91 11.58 -3.50
CA ARG A 221 8.77 12.77 -4.35
C ARG A 221 10.13 13.28 -4.78
N SER A 222 11.11 13.30 -3.87
CA SER A 222 12.46 13.75 -4.19
C SER A 222 13.18 12.86 -5.21
N ILE A 223 12.76 11.58 -5.33
CA ILE A 223 13.30 10.60 -6.26
C ILE A 223 12.64 10.73 -7.63
N TYR A 224 11.31 10.69 -7.68
CA TYR A 224 10.58 10.54 -8.96
C TYR A 224 10.14 11.86 -9.60
N ASN A 225 9.93 12.92 -8.81
CA ASN A 225 9.40 14.19 -9.32
C ASN A 225 10.48 15.24 -9.55
N ASN A 226 11.76 14.92 -9.29
CA ASN A 226 12.87 15.83 -9.55
C ASN A 226 13.40 15.61 -10.98
N PRO A 227 13.41 16.67 -11.84
CA PRO A 227 13.83 16.54 -13.24
C PRO A 227 15.33 16.20 -13.40
N VAL A 228 16.13 16.35 -12.34
CA VAL A 228 17.58 16.06 -12.37
C VAL A 228 17.88 14.55 -12.34
N GLN A 229 16.99 13.71 -11.79
CA GLN A 229 17.23 12.27 -11.62
C GLN A 229 16.67 11.40 -12.75
N GLN A 230 15.70 11.88 -13.53
CA GLN A 230 15.20 11.16 -14.71
C GLN A 230 16.28 10.97 -15.80
N SER A 231 17.40 11.70 -15.72
CA SER A 231 18.58 11.56 -16.56
C SER A 231 19.76 10.79 -15.93
N GLN A 232 19.71 10.43 -14.65
CA GLN A 232 20.86 9.83 -13.93
C GLN A 232 20.77 8.31 -13.71
N TYR A 233 19.63 7.68 -14.02
CA TYR A 233 19.46 6.22 -13.95
C TYR A 233 19.38 5.55 -15.34
N LYS A 234 19.86 6.21 -16.40
CA LYS A 234 20.18 5.53 -17.66
C LYS A 234 21.65 5.13 -17.65
N PRO A 235 22.00 3.86 -17.97
CA PRO A 235 23.38 3.51 -18.28
C PRO A 235 23.89 4.47 -19.37
N GLN A 236 25.01 5.14 -19.09
CA GLN A 236 25.59 6.15 -19.97
C GLN A 236 25.88 5.56 -21.35
N ALA A 237 25.33 6.21 -22.38
CA ALA A 237 25.85 6.19 -23.73
C ALA A 237 25.89 7.63 -24.24
N ASP A 238 26.99 7.97 -24.91
CA ASP A 238 27.49 9.31 -25.17
C ASP A 238 26.57 10.26 -25.97
N SER A 239 26.64 11.54 -25.57
CA SER A 239 26.66 12.77 -26.37
C SER A 239 25.67 12.98 -27.53
N ALA A 240 24.79 13.99 -27.38
CA ALA A 240 24.72 15.14 -28.31
C ALA A 240 23.75 16.22 -27.78
N ILE A 241 24.15 17.47 -27.98
CA ILE A 241 23.53 18.72 -27.55
C ILE A 241 22.32 19.03 -28.44
N ASP A 242 21.17 19.40 -27.87
CA ASP A 242 20.32 20.41 -28.49
C ASP A 242 19.55 21.25 -27.45
N ASN A 243 19.59 22.57 -27.66
CA ASN A 243 19.05 23.60 -26.77
C ASN A 243 17.63 23.97 -27.20
N THR A 244 16.63 23.54 -26.46
CA THR A 244 15.32 24.22 -26.44
C THR A 244 14.93 24.53 -25.00
N ARG A 245 15.21 25.79 -24.61
CA ARG A 245 14.83 26.35 -23.31
C ARG A 245 13.32 26.64 -23.30
N THR A 246 12.54 25.72 -22.75
CA THR A 246 11.30 26.05 -22.06
C THR A 246 11.60 26.00 -20.57
N ASN A 247 11.62 27.15 -19.90
CA ASN A 247 12.00 27.30 -18.47
C ASN A 247 11.17 26.37 -17.56
N PRO A 248 11.69 25.21 -17.12
CA PRO A 248 10.95 24.22 -16.34
C PRO A 248 10.73 24.70 -14.89
N THR A 249 11.56 25.64 -14.44
CA THR A 249 11.55 26.23 -13.09
C THR A 249 10.24 26.97 -12.80
N LEU A 250 9.70 27.70 -13.78
CA LEU A 250 8.45 28.45 -13.62
C LEU A 250 7.25 27.52 -13.49
N SER A 251 7.25 26.40 -14.22
CA SER A 251 6.14 25.44 -14.17
C SER A 251 6.06 24.70 -12.85
N PHE A 252 7.22 24.37 -12.24
CA PHE A 252 7.29 23.70 -10.94
C PHE A 252 6.84 24.61 -9.79
N GLU A 253 7.30 25.86 -9.76
CA GLU A 253 6.88 26.84 -8.75
C GLU A 253 5.36 27.10 -8.80
N ILE A 254 4.79 27.15 -10.01
CA ILE A 254 3.34 27.33 -10.19
C ILE A 254 2.56 26.11 -9.68
N LEU A 255 3.05 24.88 -9.89
CA LEU A 255 2.40 23.67 -9.39
C LEU A 255 2.42 23.58 -7.85
N GLU A 256 3.54 23.96 -7.21
CA GLU A 256 3.64 24.04 -5.75
C GLU A 256 2.72 25.13 -5.17
N GLN A 257 2.62 26.27 -5.86
CA GLN A 257 1.70 27.35 -5.48
C GLN A 257 0.23 26.95 -5.63
N LEU A 258 -0.11 26.14 -6.64
CA LEU A 258 -1.46 25.58 -6.79
C LEU A 258 -1.81 24.58 -5.67
N GLU A 259 -0.85 23.78 -5.22
CA GLU A 259 -1.03 22.88 -4.06
C GLU A 259 -1.28 23.66 -2.77
N LYS A 260 -0.47 24.70 -2.50
CA LYS A 260 -0.66 25.60 -1.34
C LYS A 260 -2.00 26.33 -1.39
N LEU A 261 -2.42 26.76 -2.58
CA LEU A 261 -3.72 27.41 -2.78
C LEU A 261 -4.88 26.47 -2.42
N GLY A 262 -4.78 25.19 -2.77
CA GLY A 262 -5.76 24.16 -2.39
C GLY A 262 -5.87 23.99 -0.87
N LYS A 263 -4.73 23.93 -0.17
CA LYS A 263 -4.67 23.82 1.30
C LYS A 263 -5.33 25.02 2.00
N LEU A 264 -5.14 26.24 1.49
CA LEU A 264 -5.75 27.45 2.06
C LEU A 264 -7.28 27.48 1.92
N ARG A 265 -7.82 26.98 0.80
CA ARG A 265 -9.27 26.82 0.61
C ARG A 265 -9.84 25.76 1.54
N GLU A 266 -9.19 24.60 1.64
CA GLU A 266 -9.66 23.49 2.48
C GLU A 266 -9.63 23.83 3.98
N ASN A 267 -8.69 24.67 4.40
CA ASN A 267 -8.63 25.17 5.77
C ASN A 267 -9.61 26.33 6.04
N GLY A 268 -10.48 26.68 5.07
CA GLY A 268 -11.47 27.75 5.22
C GLY A 268 -10.88 29.17 5.28
N ILE A 269 -9.60 29.33 4.89
CA ILE A 269 -8.90 30.63 4.89
C ILE A 269 -9.27 31.44 3.63
N LEU A 270 -9.57 30.76 2.52
CA LEU A 270 -10.00 31.35 1.26
C LEU A 270 -11.43 30.92 0.92
N THR A 271 -12.23 31.86 0.43
CA THR A 271 -13.54 31.59 -0.16
C THR A 271 -13.40 30.97 -1.56
N ASP A 272 -14.44 30.27 -2.04
CA ASP A 272 -14.45 29.64 -3.36
C ASP A 272 -14.21 30.64 -4.51
N THR A 273 -14.67 31.88 -4.33
CA THR A 273 -14.46 32.99 -5.26
C THR A 273 -12.99 33.40 -5.30
N GLU A 274 -12.35 33.59 -4.14
CA GLU A 274 -10.93 33.98 -4.05
C GLU A 274 -10.01 32.87 -4.57
N PHE A 275 -10.34 31.61 -4.28
CA PHE A 275 -9.63 30.45 -4.81
C PHE A 275 -9.67 30.40 -6.34
N THR A 276 -10.84 30.61 -6.93
CA THR A 276 -11.03 30.54 -8.38
C THR A 276 -10.27 31.64 -9.12
N GLU A 277 -10.26 32.86 -8.57
CA GLU A 277 -9.52 33.99 -9.14
C GLU A 277 -8.00 33.78 -9.09
N GLN A 278 -7.47 33.31 -7.96
CA GLN A 278 -6.04 33.05 -7.79
C GLN A 278 -5.58 31.86 -8.63
N LYS A 279 -6.37 30.78 -8.71
CA LYS A 279 -6.11 29.62 -9.58
C LYS A 279 -6.02 30.04 -11.05
N ARG A 280 -6.94 30.89 -11.52
CA ARG A 280 -6.92 31.41 -12.90
C ARG A 280 -5.66 32.24 -13.18
N LYS A 281 -5.19 33.03 -12.20
CA LYS A 281 -3.98 33.85 -12.32
C LYS A 281 -2.72 32.99 -12.43
N LEU A 282 -2.60 31.95 -11.60
CA LEU A 282 -1.47 31.02 -11.61
C LEU A 282 -1.42 30.18 -12.90
N LEU A 283 -2.58 29.68 -13.37
CA LEU A 283 -2.65 28.94 -14.64
C LEU A 283 -2.38 29.82 -15.87
N GLY A 284 -2.64 31.13 -15.77
CA GLY A 284 -2.31 32.09 -16.82
C GLY A 284 -0.81 32.32 -17.01
N GLN A 285 0.03 32.00 -16.01
CA GLN A 285 1.48 32.12 -16.07
C GLN A 285 2.17 30.91 -16.73
N LEU A 286 1.40 29.85 -17.05
CA LEU A 286 1.86 28.66 -17.79
C LEU A 286 1.67 28.78 -19.31
N LYS A 287 1.23 29.94 -19.81
CA LYS A 287 1.00 30.22 -21.24
C LYS A 287 2.14 30.99 -21.88
#